data_AF-A0A951HP24-F1
#
_entry.id   AF-A0A951HP24-F1
#
_cell.length_a   1.000
_cell.length_b   1.000
_cell.length_c   1.000
_cell.angle_alpha   90.00
_cell.angle_beta   90.00
_cell.angle_gamma   90.00
#
_symmetry.space_group_name_H-M   'P 1'
#
loop_
_entity.id
_entity.type
_entity.pdbx_description
1 polymer ?
#
loop_
_entity_poly.entity_id
_entity_poly.type
_entity_poly.pdbx_seq_one_letter_code
_entity_poly.pdbx_strand_id
1 'polypeptide(L)'
;MLEELGRKRGLGFSFTRRDADPERARRDLVLAIETLAARPGLDAALAAATARLKDEGDEAAFAEQQRLRTARDEADSELATLFEAGED
;
A
#
# COMPACT_ATOMS: atom_id res chain seq x y z
N MET A 1 24.73 -7.34 3.45
CA MET A 1 24.34 -8.76 3.26
C MET A 1 23.26 -9.22 4.25
N LEU A 2 23.33 -8.89 5.54
CA LEU A 2 22.25 -9.21 6.52
C LEU A 2 20.98 -8.36 6.33
N GLU A 3 21.13 -7.07 6.00
CA GLU A 3 20.00 -6.15 5.72
C GLU A 3 19.16 -6.62 4.53
N GLU A 4 19.82 -7.06 3.45
CA GLU A 4 19.16 -7.57 2.24
C GLU A 4 18.43 -8.91 2.47
N LEU A 5 18.89 -9.70 3.45
CA LEU A 5 18.21 -10.91 3.93
C LEU A 5 17.02 -10.58 4.84
N GLY A 6 17.09 -9.49 5.62
CA GLY A 6 15.97 -9.00 6.43
C GLY A 6 14.82 -8.49 5.57
N ARG A 7 15.18 -7.75 4.50
CA ARG A 7 14.23 -7.25 3.50
C ARG A 7 13.49 -8.37 2.76
N LYS A 8 14.15 -9.51 2.52
CA LYS A 8 13.55 -10.73 1.93
C LYS A 8 12.76 -11.60 2.91
N ARG A 9 12.91 -11.43 4.22
CA ARG A 9 12.26 -12.28 5.25
C ARG A 9 11.04 -11.62 5.91
N GLY A 10 10.64 -10.43 5.46
CA GLY A 10 9.53 -9.68 6.04
C GLY A 10 9.89 -8.94 7.32
N LEU A 11 11.17 -8.85 7.70
CA LEU A 11 11.64 -8.29 8.97
C LEU A 11 11.58 -6.75 9.06
N GLY A 12 11.14 -6.05 8.01
CA GLY A 12 11.02 -4.58 8.02
C GLY A 12 9.80 -4.08 8.79
N PHE A 13 8.75 -4.88 8.95
CA PHE A 13 7.60 -4.43 9.73
C PHE A 13 7.84 -4.62 11.23
N SER A 14 7.42 -3.64 12.05
CA SER A 14 7.53 -3.71 13.51
C SER A 14 6.92 -4.99 14.10
N PHE A 15 5.77 -5.45 13.59
CA PHE A 15 5.10 -6.67 14.05
C PHE A 15 5.82 -7.99 13.71
N THR A 16 6.90 -7.94 12.93
CA THR A 16 7.75 -9.12 12.62
C THR A 16 9.03 -9.15 13.45
N ARG A 17 9.31 -8.08 14.20
CA ARG A 17 10.48 -7.95 15.08
C ARG A 17 10.17 -8.45 16.48
N ARG A 18 11.17 -9.10 17.11
CA ARG A 18 11.04 -9.67 18.46
C ARG A 18 11.09 -8.63 19.58
N ASP A 19 11.73 -7.50 19.31
CA ASP A 19 12.03 -6.41 20.23
C ASP A 19 11.12 -5.18 20.05
N ALA A 20 10.15 -5.25 19.13
CA ALA A 20 9.23 -4.14 18.91
C ALA A 20 8.28 -3.93 20.09
N ASP A 21 7.95 -2.65 20.34
CA ASP A 21 6.88 -2.28 21.26
C ASP A 21 5.55 -2.94 20.84
N PRO A 22 4.87 -3.72 21.72
CA PRO A 22 3.68 -4.47 21.34
C PRO A 22 2.51 -3.59 20.86
N GLU A 23 2.35 -2.39 21.42
CA GLU A 23 1.28 -1.47 21.04
C GLU A 23 1.54 -0.85 19.66
N ARG A 24 2.80 -0.53 19.36
CA ARG A 24 3.23 -0.11 18.01
C ARG A 24 3.06 -1.25 17.00
N ALA A 25 3.57 -2.44 17.30
CA ALA A 25 3.46 -3.61 16.45
C ALA A 25 2.00 -3.91 16.07
N ARG A 26 1.08 -3.87 17.04
CA ARG A 26 -0.34 -4.08 16.77
C ARG A 26 -0.93 -3.01 15.87
N ARG A 27 -0.61 -1.74 16.10
CA ARG A 27 -1.10 -0.62 15.27
C ARG A 27 -0.61 -0.74 13.83
N ASP A 28 0.68 -0.98 13.64
CA ASP A 28 1.28 -1.11 12.31
C ASP A 28 0.72 -2.34 11.56
N LEU A 29 0.41 -3.43 12.27
CA LEU A 29 -0.23 -4.61 11.68
C LEU A 29 -1.63 -4.31 11.18
N VAL A 30 -2.44 -3.59 11.97
CA VAL A 30 -3.80 -3.20 11.56
C VAL A 30 -3.73 -2.32 10.32
N LEU A 31 -2.89 -1.28 10.33
CA LEU A 31 -2.70 -0.39 9.19
C LEU A 31 -2.25 -1.17 7.94
N ALA A 32 -1.24 -2.04 8.07
CA ALA A 32 -0.77 -2.84 6.95
C ALA A 32 -1.87 -3.74 6.36
N ILE A 33 -2.71 -4.36 7.20
CA ILE A 33 -3.84 -5.17 6.74
C ILE A 33 -4.88 -4.30 6.03
N GLU A 34 -5.24 -3.15 6.59
CA GLU A 34 -6.22 -2.23 6.00
C GLU A 34 -5.75 -1.72 4.63
N THR A 35 -4.49 -1.28 4.52
CA THR A 35 -3.90 -0.82 3.26
C THR A 35 -3.83 -1.93 2.21
N LEU A 36 -3.44 -3.15 2.60
CA LEU A 36 -3.43 -4.31 1.70
C LEU A 36 -4.84 -4.72 1.25
N ALA A 37 -5.83 -4.63 2.14
CA ALA A 37 -7.22 -4.99 1.85
C ALA A 37 -7.90 -3.98 0.90
N ALA A 38 -7.48 -2.72 0.90
CA ALA A 38 -8.02 -1.69 0.01
C ALA A 38 -7.55 -1.84 -1.45
N ARG A 39 -6.33 -2.39 -1.66
CA ARG A 39 -5.67 -2.44 -2.98
C ARG A 39 -6.50 -3.13 -4.09
N PRO A 40 -7.12 -4.30 -3.89
CA PRO A 40 -7.92 -4.93 -4.93
C PRO A 40 -9.11 -4.07 -5.39
N GLY A 41 -9.72 -3.32 -4.45
CA GLY A 41 -10.81 -2.40 -4.77
C GLY A 41 -10.33 -1.21 -5.62
N LEU A 42 -9.19 -0.64 -5.26
CA LEU A 42 -8.54 0.44 -6.02
C LEU A 42 -8.15 -0.02 -7.43
N ASP A 43 -7.57 -1.22 -7.56
CA ASP A 43 -7.15 -1.78 -8.85
C ASP A 43 -8.36 -2.06 -9.75
N ALA A 44 -9.46 -2.61 -9.21
CA ALA A 44 -10.69 -2.85 -9.95
C ALA A 44 -11.35 -1.54 -10.42
N ALA A 45 -11.43 -0.53 -9.53
CA ALA A 45 -11.97 0.77 -9.87
C ALA A 45 -11.12 1.47 -10.95
N LEU A 46 -9.80 1.38 -10.84
CA LEU A 46 -8.86 1.96 -11.81
C LEU A 46 -9.00 1.30 -13.18
N ALA A 47 -9.14 -0.03 -13.22
CA ALA A 47 -9.39 -0.76 -14.45
C ALA A 47 -10.71 -0.33 -15.11
N ALA A 48 -11.78 -0.17 -14.32
CA ALA A 48 -13.08 0.28 -14.82
C ALA A 48 -13.06 1.73 -15.34
N ALA A 49 -12.38 2.64 -14.64
CA ALA A 49 -12.20 4.02 -15.11
C ALA A 49 -11.37 4.08 -16.40
N THR A 50 -10.33 3.26 -16.50
CA THR A 50 -9.48 3.16 -17.70
C THR A 50 -10.24 2.62 -18.91
N ALA A 51 -11.11 1.62 -18.71
CA ALA A 51 -11.96 1.09 -19.77
C ALA A 51 -12.92 2.16 -20.31
N ARG A 52 -13.64 2.86 -19.42
CA ARG A 52 -14.54 3.95 -19.80
C ARG A 52 -13.83 5.07 -20.55
N LEU A 53 -12.65 5.49 -20.06
CA LEU A 53 -11.84 6.50 -20.75
C LEU A 53 -11.46 6.08 -22.17
N LYS A 54 -11.11 4.80 -22.37
CA LYS A 54 -10.74 4.26 -23.68
C LYS A 54 -11.93 4.24 -24.65
N ASP A 55 -13.12 3.91 -24.15
CA ASP A 55 -14.30 3.70 -24.99
C ASP A 55 -15.02 5.02 -25.31
N GLU A 56 -15.07 5.95 -24.34
CA GLU A 56 -15.92 7.14 -24.42
C GLU A 56 -15.13 8.45 -24.54
N GLY A 57 -13.81 8.45 -24.28
CA GLY A 57 -13.00 9.68 -24.26
C GLY A 57 -13.42 10.66 -23.16
N ASP A 58 -14.00 10.15 -22.08
CA ASP A 58 -14.61 10.92 -21.00
C ASP A 58 -13.59 11.58 -20.06
N GLU A 59 -13.62 12.91 -19.99
CA GLU A 59 -12.76 13.72 -19.11
C GLU A 59 -13.02 13.42 -17.62
N ALA A 60 -14.26 13.07 -17.24
CA ALA A 60 -14.57 12.66 -15.88
C ALA A 60 -13.95 11.29 -15.56
N ALA A 61 -13.93 10.35 -16.51
CA ALA A 61 -13.21 9.09 -16.37
C ALA A 61 -11.70 9.29 -16.24
N PHE A 62 -11.11 10.29 -16.94
CA PHE A 62 -9.71 10.65 -16.77
C PHE A 62 -9.42 11.22 -15.37
N ALA A 63 -10.23 12.16 -14.89
CA ALA A 63 -10.08 12.72 -13.55
C ALA A 63 -10.19 11.63 -12.47
N GLU A 64 -11.14 10.72 -12.62
CA GLU A 64 -11.32 9.58 -11.71
C GLU A 64 -10.15 8.60 -11.79
N GLN A 65 -9.65 8.29 -12.98
CA GLN A 65 -8.45 7.46 -13.15
C GLN A 65 -7.25 8.04 -12.41
N GLN A 66 -7.04 9.36 -12.50
CA GLN A 66 -5.94 10.05 -11.82
C GLN A 66 -6.10 10.01 -10.30
N ARG A 67 -7.30 10.27 -9.78
CA ARG A 67 -7.60 10.16 -8.34
C ARG A 67 -7.34 8.74 -7.80
N LEU A 68 -7.76 7.72 -8.55
CA LEU A 68 -7.56 6.31 -8.18
C LEU A 68 -6.08 5.90 -8.22
N ARG A 69 -5.30 6.41 -9.19
CA ARG A 69 -3.85 6.20 -9.22
C ARG A 69 -3.17 6.82 -8.01
N THR A 70 -3.49 8.07 -7.68
CA THR A 70 -2.95 8.74 -6.49
C THR A 70 -3.28 7.93 -5.23
N ALA A 71 -4.52 7.52 -5.04
CA ALA A 71 -4.91 6.73 -3.86
C ALA A 71 -4.18 5.39 -3.75
N ARG A 72 -3.93 4.72 -4.90
CA ARG A 72 -3.15 3.48 -4.93
C ARG A 72 -1.67 3.72 -4.61
N ASP A 73 -1.09 4.77 -5.17
CA ASP A 73 0.32 5.10 -4.95
C ASP A 73 0.56 5.57 -3.49
N GLU A 74 -0.41 6.27 -2.89
CA GLU A 74 -0.43 6.61 -1.46
C GLU A 74 -0.48 5.36 -0.58
N ALA A 75 -1.33 4.37 -0.90
CA ALA A 75 -1.38 3.10 -0.20
C ALA A 75 -0.04 2.32 -0.28
N ASP A 76 0.60 2.31 -1.45
CA ASP A 76 1.92 1.70 -1.60
C ASP A 76 2.99 2.46 -0.78
N SER A 77 2.92 3.78 -0.70
CA SER A 77 3.82 4.61 0.10
C SER A 77 3.63 4.45 1.61
N GLU A 78 2.38 4.27 2.07
CA GLU A 78 2.07 3.98 3.47
C GLU A 78 2.67 2.64 3.91
N LEU A 79 2.51 1.59 3.08
CA LEU A 79 3.12 0.30 3.33
C LEU A 79 4.65 0.37 3.37
N ALA A 80 5.27 1.13 2.45
CA ALA A 80 6.71 1.34 2.46
C ALA A 80 7.18 2.07 3.74
N THR A 81 6.42 3.07 4.20
CA THR A 81 6.71 3.79 5.45
C THR A 81 6.63 2.87 6.66
N LEU A 82 5.61 2.00 6.74
CA LEU A 82 5.49 1.00 7.81
C LEU A 82 6.64 -0.02 7.81
N PHE A 83 7.18 -0.30 6.63
CA PHE A 83 8.31 -1.20 6.43
C PHE A 83 9.66 -0.56 6.81
N GLU A 84 9.87 0.73 6.51
CA GLU A 84 11.09 1.44 6.90
C GLU A 84 11.09 1.81 8.39
N ALA A 85 9.92 2.14 8.94
CA ALA A 85 9.77 2.47 10.35
C ALA A 85 10.06 1.29 11.29
N GLY A 86 10.19 0.06 10.79
CA GLY A 86 10.67 -1.07 11.57
C GLY A 86 12.15 -1.41 11.31
N GLU A 87 12.92 -0.60 10.57
CA GLU A 87 14.38 -0.73 10.46
C GLU A 87 15.13 0.08 11.56
N ASP A 88 14.47 1.02 12.26
CA ASP A 88 15.00 1.83 13.38
C ASP A 88 15.07 1.08 14.73
#